data_AF-A0A928ZXS4-F1
#
_entry.id   AF-A0A928ZXS4-F1
#
_cell.length_a   1.000
_cell.length_b   1.000
_cell.length_c   1.000
_cell.angle_alpha   90.00
_cell.angle_beta   90.00
_cell.angle_gamma   90.00
#
_symmetry.space_group_name_H-M   'P 1'
#
loop_
_entity.id
_entity.type
_entity.pdbx_description
1 polymer ?
#
loop_
_entity_poly.entity_id
_entity_poly.type
_entity_poly.pdbx_seq_one_letter_code
_entity_poly.pdbx_strand_id
1 'polypeptide(L)' 'IEVLQERLGDLGIPIVANLPFGHDGVNVPLPFGILTKIEATPDGSGLLSFPNFI' A
#
# COMPACT_ATOMS: atom_id res chain seq x y z
N ILE A 1 10.69 2.18 -3.75
CA ILE A 1 10.18 0.84 -4.13
C ILE A 1 11.32 -0.11 -4.55
N GLU A 2 12.36 0.38 -5.24
CA GLU A 2 13.52 -0.40 -5.72
C GLU A 2 14.09 -1.39 -4.68
N VAL A 3 14.49 -0.90 -3.49
CA VAL A 3 15.02 -1.77 -2.43
C VAL A 3 14.01 -2.84 -1.97
N LEU A 4 12.73 -2.50 -1.87
CA LEU A 4 11.69 -3.47 -1.47
C LEU A 4 11.48 -4.53 -2.57
N GLN A 5 11.51 -4.14 -3.83
CA GLN A 5 11.40 -5.06 -4.97
C GLN A 5 12.63 -5.96 -5.09
N GLU A 6 13.83 -5.43 -4.89
CA GLU A 6 15.07 -6.23 -4.85
C GLU A 6 15.01 -7.31 -3.77
N ARG A 7 14.42 -6.98 -2.61
CA ARG A 7 14.40 -7.86 -1.44
C ARG A 7 13.22 -8.83 -1.37
N LEU A 8 12.08 -8.47 -1.94
CA LEU A 8 10.80 -9.17 -1.74
C LEU A 8 10.10 -9.51 -3.07
N GLY A 9 10.62 -9.10 -4.22
CA GLY A 9 9.95 -9.24 -5.51
C GLY A 9 9.77 -10.69 -5.95
N ASP A 10 10.62 -11.61 -5.45
CA ASP A 10 10.51 -13.05 -5.69
C ASP A 10 9.38 -13.73 -4.90
N LEU A 11 8.80 -13.04 -3.90
CA LEU A 11 7.68 -13.56 -3.10
C LEU A 11 6.33 -13.50 -3.83
N GLY A 12 6.24 -12.73 -4.93
CA GLY A 12 4.99 -12.58 -5.69
C GLY A 12 3.87 -11.86 -4.93
N ILE A 13 4.21 -11.07 -3.90
CA ILE A 13 3.25 -10.28 -3.12
C ILE A 13 3.16 -8.83 -3.65
N PRO A 14 1.98 -8.20 -3.62
CA PRO A 14 1.84 -6.82 -4.06
C PRO A 14 2.55 -5.85 -3.09
N ILE A 15 3.29 -4.89 -3.64
CA ILE A 15 3.95 -3.82 -2.88
C ILE A 15 3.46 -2.47 -3.41
N VAL A 16 2.79 -1.69 -2.56
CA VAL A 16 2.35 -0.32 -2.88
C VAL A 16 3.15 0.66 -2.05
N ALA A 17 3.66 1.71 -2.70
CA ALA A 17 4.42 2.79 -2.07
C ALA A 17 3.69 4.14 -2.23
N ASN A 18 4.18 5.15 -1.52
CA ASN A 18 3.68 6.53 -1.58
C ASN A 18 2.18 6.66 -1.28
N LEU A 19 1.67 5.77 -0.42
CA LEU A 19 0.33 5.93 0.11
C LEU A 19 0.27 7.17 1.03
N PRO A 20 -0.89 7.82 1.14
CA PRO A 20 -1.05 9.10 1.86
C PRO A 20 -1.04 8.95 3.39
N PHE A 21 -0.08 8.21 3.92
CA PHE A 21 0.18 8.07 5.35
C PHE A 21 1.68 7.94 5.62
N GLY A 22 2.13 8.60 6.68
CA GLY A 22 3.53 8.62 7.08
C GLY A 22 3.85 9.89 7.85
N HIS A 23 5.07 10.40 7.63
CA HIS A 23 5.53 11.66 8.21
C HIS A 23 5.54 12.83 7.22
N ASP A 24 5.29 12.57 5.94
CA ASP A 24 5.17 13.60 4.91
C ASP A 24 3.70 13.97 4.69
N GLY A 25 3.34 15.20 5.02
CA GLY A 25 2.02 15.77 4.74
C GLY A 25 0.89 15.33 5.68
N VAL A 26 -0.35 15.55 5.23
CA VAL A 26 -1.55 15.21 5.99
C VAL A 26 -1.92 13.75 5.74
N ASN A 27 -1.96 12.97 6.82
CA ASN A 27 -2.37 11.58 6.76
C ASN A 27 -3.89 11.47 6.53
N VAL A 28 -4.30 10.58 5.62
CA VAL A 28 -5.69 10.10 5.57
C VAL A 28 -5.88 9.08 6.71
N PRO A 29 -7.09 8.97 7.30
CA PRO A 29 -7.35 7.95 8.30
C PRO A 29 -7.08 6.55 7.75
N LEU A 30 -6.25 5.79 8.47
CA LEU A 30 -5.96 4.40 8.16
C LEU A 30 -6.75 3.51 9.13
N PRO A 31 -7.84 2.85 8.68
CA PRO A 31 -8.68 2.04 9.54
C PRO A 31 -7.93 0.80 10.02
N PHE A 32 -7.95 0.57 11.33
CA PHE A 32 -7.30 -0.59 11.93
C PHE A 32 -8.31 -1.71 12.23
N GLY A 33 -7.88 -2.96 12.07
CA GLY A 33 -8.67 -4.14 12.44
C GLY A 33 -9.77 -4.54 11.46
N ILE A 34 -9.80 -3.97 10.25
CA ILE A 34 -10.78 -4.32 9.19
C ILE A 34 -10.10 -4.98 7.99
N LEU A 35 -10.87 -5.76 7.24
CA LEU A 35 -10.42 -6.30 5.95
C LEU A 35 -10.27 -5.17 4.92
N THR A 36 -9.23 -5.29 4.11
CA THR A 36 -8.87 -4.34 3.05
C THR A 36 -8.39 -5.09 1.81
N LYS A 37 -8.39 -4.42 0.66
CA LYS A 37 -7.84 -4.93 -0.60
C LYS A 37 -6.69 -4.03 -1.05
N ILE A 38 -5.55 -4.65 -1.35
CA ILE A 38 -4.36 -4.01 -1.91
C ILE A 38 -4.21 -4.46 -3.37
N GLU A 39 -4.01 -3.49 -4.26
CA GLU A 39 -3.70 -3.72 -5.67
C GLU A 39 -2.45 -2.91 -6.03
N ALA A 40 -1.48 -3.55 -6.68
CA ALA A 40 -0.19 -2.94 -6.99
C ALA A 40 0.19 -3.18 -8.46
N THR A 41 0.87 -2.22 -9.04
CA THR A 41 1.60 -2.35 -10.30
C THR A 41 3.10 -2.60 -10.03
N PRO A 42 3.87 -3.07 -11.02
CA PRO A 42 5.29 -3.39 -10.83
C PRO A 42 6.16 -2.20 -10.40
N ASP A 43 5.76 -0.97 -10.72
CA ASP A 43 6.46 0.26 -10.33
C ASP A 43 6.14 0.73 -8.90
N GLY A 44 5.30 0.00 -8.16
CA GLY A 44 4.92 0.30 -6.79
C GLY A 44 3.77 1.30 -6.65
N SER A 45 3.20 1.80 -7.76
CA SER A 45 1.91 2.50 -7.68
C SER A 45 0.78 1.50 -7.42
N GLY A 46 -0.36 1.98 -6.91
CA GLY A 46 -1.42 1.08 -6.51
C GLY A 46 -2.51 1.71 -5.66
N LEU A 47 -3.40 0.86 -5.17
CA LEU A 47 -4.58 1.23 -4.39
C LEU A 47 -4.65 0.39 -3.12
N LEU A 48 -4.99 1.08 -2.03
CA LEU A 48 -5.46 0.49 -0.78
C LEU A 48 -6.94 0.85 -0.64
N SER A 49 -7.82 -0.14 -0.61
CA SER A 49 -9.28 0.07 -0.59
C SER A 49 -9.95 -0.66 0.57
N PHE A 50 -10.98 -0.05 1.14
CA PHE A 50 -11.69 -0.56 2.30
C PHE A 50 -13.16 -0.78 1.92
N PRO A 51 -13.63 -2.03 1.80
CA PRO A 51 -14.98 -2.32 1.30
C PRO A 51 -16.13 -1.79 2.18
N ASN A 52 -15.85 -1.30 3.39
CA ASN A 52 -16.86 -0.82 4.35
C ASN A 52 -16.44 0.48 5.07
N PHE A 53 -15.57 1.31 4.50
CA PHE A 53 -15.16 2.58 5.09
C PHE A 53 -15.83 3.74 4.34
N ILE A 54 -16.70 4.49 5.04
CA ILE A 54 -17.46 5.65 4.52
C ILE A 54 -16.68 6.92 4.84
#